data_AF-A0A401YNS7-F1
#
_entry.id   AF-A0A401YNS7-F1
#
_cell.length_a   1.000
_cell.length_b   1.000
_cell.length_c   1.000
_cell.angle_alpha   90.00
_cell.angle_beta   90.00
_cell.angle_gamma   90.00
#
_symmetry.space_group_name_H-M   'P 1'
#
loop_
_entity.id
_entity.type
_entity.pdbx_description
1 polymer ?
#
loop_
_entity_poly.entity_id
_entity_poly.type
_entity_poly.pdbx_seq_one_letter_code
_entity_poly.pdbx_strand_id
1 'polypeptide(L)'
;MRVVIDKFPYLVRANPRLPSIIQNALAPLREERDAGRTRLLLCGSAMSFMGRLLSGNAPLRGRAGLELLVPTLDYRLAAEFWGIDDPVTALKVNDIVSGTPAYRREFARDDTPSGPDDFDAWVIRTVLSRSSPLFREARHLLADEPTCTTRPSTTPSSRASPPATTTGAASPPTWAANPATSRIR
;
A
#
# COMPACT_ATOMS: atom_id res chain seq x y z
N MET A 1 8.07 -28.66 1.07
CA MET A 1 7.32 -28.14 -0.10
C MET A 1 7.42 -26.62 -0.11
N ARG A 2 7.57 -25.99 -1.27
CA ARG A 2 7.60 -24.52 -1.38
C ARG A 2 6.31 -24.07 -2.06
N VAL A 3 5.63 -23.09 -1.48
CA VAL A 3 4.40 -22.49 -2.02
C VAL A 3 4.66 -21.00 -2.23
N VAL A 4 4.37 -20.50 -3.41
CA VAL A 4 4.50 -19.07 -3.75
C VAL A 4 3.13 -18.54 -4.09
N ILE A 5 2.75 -17.43 -3.46
CA ILE A 5 1.51 -16.72 -3.74
C ILE A 5 1.89 -15.33 -4.21
N ASP A 6 1.73 -15.07 -5.50
CA ASP A 6 1.92 -13.74 -6.08
C ASP A 6 0.64 -12.91 -5.96
N LYS A 7 0.81 -11.58 -5.92
CA LYS A 7 -0.26 -10.60 -5.75
C LYS A 7 -1.15 -10.90 -4.54
N PHE A 8 -0.55 -11.33 -3.43
CA PHE A 8 -1.29 -11.62 -2.20
C PHE A 8 -2.24 -10.50 -1.74
N PRO A 9 -1.89 -9.19 -1.85
CA PRO A 9 -2.83 -8.11 -1.52
C PRO A 9 -4.15 -8.16 -2.31
N TYR A 10 -4.10 -8.61 -3.57
CA TYR A 10 -5.30 -8.76 -4.41
C TYR A 10 -6.19 -9.90 -3.90
N LEU A 11 -5.60 -11.03 -3.52
CA LEU A 11 -6.34 -12.14 -2.92
C LEU A 11 -6.98 -11.74 -1.59
N VAL A 12 -6.30 -10.96 -0.77
CA VAL A 12 -6.86 -10.45 0.49
C VAL A 12 -8.02 -9.49 0.25
N ARG A 13 -7.99 -8.69 -0.83
CA ARG A 13 -9.14 -7.86 -1.23
C ARG A 13 -10.37 -8.69 -1.55
N ALA A 14 -10.18 -9.87 -2.17
CA ALA A 14 -11.27 -10.80 -2.46
C ALA A 14 -11.72 -11.58 -1.22
N ASN A 15 -10.80 -11.95 -0.32
CA ASN A 15 -11.10 -12.63 0.94
C ASN A 15 -10.24 -12.10 2.10
N PRO A 16 -10.80 -11.19 2.93
CA PRO A 16 -10.08 -10.58 4.06
C PRO A 16 -9.65 -11.56 5.16
N ARG A 17 -10.17 -12.80 5.19
CA ARG A 17 -9.84 -13.81 6.22
C ARG A 17 -8.53 -14.55 5.92
N LEU A 18 -7.98 -14.43 4.71
CA LEU A 18 -6.78 -15.16 4.29
C LEU A 18 -5.57 -15.00 5.22
N PRO A 19 -5.22 -13.79 5.72
CA PRO A 19 -4.08 -13.65 6.63
C PRO A 19 -4.21 -14.50 7.90
N SER A 20 -5.42 -14.59 8.48
CA SER A 20 -5.70 -15.41 9.67
C SER A 20 -5.68 -16.90 9.36
N ILE A 21 -6.17 -17.31 8.17
CA ILE A 21 -6.09 -18.71 7.73
C ILE A 21 -4.63 -19.14 7.59
N ILE A 22 -3.80 -18.31 6.96
CA ILE A 22 -2.36 -18.56 6.81
C ILE A 22 -1.67 -18.58 8.17
N GLN A 23 -1.99 -17.65 9.07
CA GLN A 23 -1.46 -17.65 10.44
C GLN A 23 -1.77 -18.97 11.16
N ASN A 24 -3.01 -19.45 11.07
CA ASN A 24 -3.42 -20.71 11.68
C ASN A 24 -2.71 -21.91 11.04
N ALA A 25 -2.50 -21.90 9.73
CA ALA A 25 -1.75 -22.94 9.02
C ALA A 25 -0.25 -22.95 9.39
N LEU A 26 0.32 -21.80 9.76
CA LEU A 26 1.71 -21.64 10.19
C LEU A 26 1.89 -21.73 11.72
N ALA A 27 0.82 -22.00 12.47
CA ALA A 27 0.88 -22.06 13.93
C ALA A 27 1.76 -23.24 14.41
N PRO A 28 2.56 -23.06 15.47
CA PRO A 28 3.55 -24.05 15.90
C PRO A 28 2.94 -25.33 16.51
N LEU A 29 1.64 -25.36 16.83
CA LEU A 29 0.97 -26.41 17.61
C LEU A 29 0.27 -27.48 16.73
N ARG A 30 0.76 -27.71 15.51
CA ARG A 30 0.15 -28.66 14.57
C ARG A 30 1.12 -29.80 14.27
N GLU A 31 0.65 -31.04 14.44
CA GLU A 31 1.38 -32.27 14.08
C GLU A 31 1.86 -32.25 12.62
N GLU A 32 1.15 -31.54 11.72
CA GLU A 32 1.56 -31.40 10.32
C GLU A 32 2.86 -30.60 10.13
N ARG A 33 3.32 -29.83 11.14
CA ARG A 33 4.60 -29.10 11.07
C ARG A 33 5.80 -30.01 11.33
N ASP A 34 5.64 -31.07 12.12
CA ASP A 34 6.68 -32.08 12.35
C ASP A 34 6.86 -32.98 11.12
N ALA A 35 5.80 -33.20 10.33
CA ALA A 35 5.86 -33.92 9.06
C ALA A 35 6.18 -33.01 7.84
N GLY A 36 5.82 -31.73 7.88
CA GLY A 36 5.81 -30.84 6.72
C GLY A 36 6.78 -29.66 6.80
N ARG A 37 7.91 -29.75 6.08
CA ARG A 37 8.82 -28.60 5.83
C ARG A 37 8.25 -27.62 4.81
N THR A 38 7.03 -27.13 5.01
CA THR A 38 6.43 -26.16 4.08
C THR A 38 7.07 -24.79 4.26
N ARG A 39 7.39 -24.13 3.14
CA ARG A 39 7.91 -22.76 3.08
C ARG A 39 6.97 -21.96 2.20
N LEU A 40 6.44 -20.86 2.73
CA LEU A 40 5.50 -19.99 2.05
C LEU A 40 6.20 -18.67 1.71
N LEU A 41 6.12 -18.28 0.43
CA LEU A 41 6.54 -16.97 -0.04
C LEU A 41 5.31 -16.18 -0.48
N LEU A 42 5.13 -15.00 0.12
CA LEU A 42 4.05 -14.07 -0.23
C LEU A 42 4.65 -12.88 -0.96
N CYS A 43 4.22 -12.65 -2.20
CA CYS A 43 4.66 -11.52 -3.01
C CYS A 43 3.52 -10.53 -3.25
N GLY A 44 3.85 -9.26 -3.45
CA GLY A 44 2.86 -8.25 -3.79
C GLY A 44 3.47 -6.86 -3.98
N SER A 45 2.91 -6.09 -4.91
CA SER A 45 3.34 -4.71 -5.20
C SER A 45 2.83 -3.67 -4.19
N ALA A 46 1.79 -3.99 -3.42
CA ALA A 46 1.25 -3.08 -2.41
C ALA A 46 2.13 -3.07 -1.14
N MET A 47 3.29 -2.41 -1.23
CA MET A 47 4.32 -2.34 -0.19
C MET A 47 3.78 -2.02 1.20
N SER A 48 2.94 -0.98 1.32
CA SER A 48 2.36 -0.60 2.61
C SER A 48 1.44 -1.69 3.18
N PHE A 49 0.75 -2.45 2.34
CA PHE A 49 -0.04 -3.60 2.79
C PHE A 49 0.87 -4.75 3.22
N MET A 50 1.88 -5.07 2.41
CA MET A 50 2.83 -6.15 2.70
C MET A 50 3.57 -5.90 4.02
N GLY A 51 4.07 -4.69 4.26
CA GLY A 51 4.72 -4.32 5.52
C GLY A 51 3.78 -4.37 6.72
N ARG A 52 2.48 -4.03 6.54
CA ARG A 52 1.48 -4.15 7.62
C ARG A 52 1.23 -5.59 8.05
N LEU A 53 1.40 -6.59 7.18
CA LEU A 53 1.24 -8.01 7.56
C LEU A 53 2.24 -8.46 8.62
N LEU A 54 3.37 -7.76 8.74
CA LEU A 54 4.50 -8.10 9.61
C LEU A 54 4.68 -7.10 10.77
N SER A 55 3.81 -6.11 10.87
CA SER A 55 3.89 -5.01 11.85
C SER A 55 2.92 -5.18 13.01
N GLY A 56 3.23 -4.61 14.18
CA GLY A 56 2.33 -4.55 15.34
C GLY A 56 1.75 -5.91 15.74
N ASN A 57 0.41 -5.99 15.85
CA ASN A 57 -0.33 -7.21 16.19
C ASN A 57 -0.80 -8.01 14.95
N ALA A 58 -0.12 -7.85 13.81
CA ALA A 58 -0.55 -8.48 12.58
C ALA A 58 -0.43 -10.02 12.62
N PRO A 59 -1.29 -10.76 11.88
CA PRO A 59 -1.34 -12.22 11.91
C PRO A 59 0.00 -12.93 11.66
N LEU A 60 0.85 -12.35 10.81
CA LEU A 60 2.13 -12.96 10.41
C LEU A 60 3.33 -12.39 11.17
N ARG A 61 3.09 -11.51 12.17
CA ARG A 61 4.11 -10.99 13.07
C ARG A 61 4.87 -12.15 13.74
N GLY A 62 6.20 -12.06 13.72
CA GLY A 62 7.10 -13.05 14.34
C GLY A 62 7.11 -14.43 13.65
N ARG A 63 6.39 -14.59 12.52
CA ARG A 63 6.30 -15.85 11.77
C ARG A 63 7.00 -15.77 10.39
N ALA A 64 7.24 -14.57 9.88
CA ALA A 64 8.06 -14.39 8.68
C ALA A 64 9.54 -14.53 9.03
N GLY A 65 10.24 -15.44 8.33
CA GLY A 65 11.69 -15.63 8.46
C GLY A 65 12.51 -14.73 7.53
N LEU A 66 11.87 -14.09 6.55
CA LEU A 66 12.50 -13.17 5.61
C LEU A 66 11.46 -12.15 5.14
N GLU A 67 11.84 -10.88 5.18
CA GLU A 67 11.18 -9.77 4.50
C GLU A 67 12.19 -9.19 3.52
N LEU A 68 11.87 -9.23 2.22
CA LEU A 68 12.76 -8.76 1.18
C LEU A 68 12.05 -7.70 0.34
N LEU A 69 12.60 -6.48 0.36
CA LEU A 69 12.31 -5.46 -0.62
C LEU A 69 13.21 -5.71 -1.83
N VAL A 70 12.62 -5.93 -3.01
CA VAL A 70 13.36 -6.05 -4.26
C VAL A 70 13.42 -4.66 -4.90
N PRO A 71 14.59 -3.97 -4.89
CA PRO A 71 14.71 -2.67 -5.51
C PRO A 71 14.77 -2.79 -7.04
N THR A 72 14.63 -1.66 -7.73
CA THR A 72 15.04 -1.54 -9.13
C THR A 72 16.56 -1.69 -9.26
N LEU A 73 17.04 -1.90 -10.48
CA LEU A 73 18.48 -2.00 -10.74
C LEU A 73 19.15 -0.66 -10.45
N ASP A 74 20.32 -0.70 -9.83
CA ASP A 74 21.19 0.47 -9.78
C ASP A 74 21.71 0.83 -11.17
N TYR A 75 22.35 2.00 -11.29
CA TYR A 75 22.87 2.48 -12.56
C TYR A 75 23.79 1.48 -13.29
N ARG A 76 24.66 0.78 -12.56
CA ARG A 76 25.65 -0.11 -13.18
C ARG A 76 24.98 -1.36 -13.71
N LEU A 77 24.13 -1.99 -12.88
CA LEU A 77 23.34 -3.15 -13.28
C LEU A 77 22.33 -2.78 -14.37
N ALA A 78 21.77 -1.57 -14.35
CA ALA A 78 20.89 -1.09 -15.42
C ALA A 78 21.66 -0.93 -16.73
N ALA A 79 22.85 -0.31 -16.74
CA ALA A 79 23.67 -0.18 -17.94
C ALA A 79 24.00 -1.55 -18.56
N GLU A 80 24.43 -2.51 -17.74
CA GLU A 80 24.68 -3.90 -18.15
C GLU A 80 23.40 -4.57 -18.65
N PHE A 81 22.30 -4.43 -17.90
CA PHE A 81 21.00 -4.98 -18.26
C PHE A 81 20.42 -4.36 -19.52
N TRP A 82 20.83 -3.16 -19.93
CA TRP A 82 20.42 -2.54 -21.19
C TRP A 82 21.44 -2.77 -22.31
N GLY A 83 22.63 -3.27 -22.00
CA GLY A 83 23.70 -3.52 -22.97
C GLY A 83 24.28 -2.23 -23.58
N ILE A 84 24.37 -1.16 -22.78
CA ILE A 84 24.86 0.15 -23.22
C ILE A 84 26.23 0.39 -22.60
N ASP A 85 27.27 0.39 -23.44
CA ASP A 85 28.66 0.60 -23.00
C ASP A 85 28.99 2.08 -22.78
N ASP A 86 28.34 2.99 -23.51
CA ASP A 86 28.56 4.44 -23.36
C ASP A 86 27.91 4.96 -22.06
N PRO A 87 28.69 5.48 -21.09
CA PRO A 87 28.16 5.90 -19.79
C PRO A 87 27.14 7.03 -19.89
N VAL A 88 27.31 7.95 -20.84
CA VAL A 88 26.41 9.10 -20.99
C VAL A 88 25.05 8.62 -21.52
N THR A 89 25.03 7.75 -22.51
CA THR A 89 23.82 7.14 -23.06
C THR A 89 23.14 6.24 -22.04
N ALA A 90 23.92 5.45 -21.29
CA ALA A 90 23.40 4.60 -20.22
C ALA A 90 22.71 5.43 -19.12
N LEU A 91 23.30 6.57 -18.74
CA LEU A 91 22.71 7.49 -17.76
C LEU A 91 21.37 8.06 -18.28
N LYS A 92 21.36 8.56 -19.51
CA LYS A 92 20.15 9.11 -20.13
C LYS A 92 19.03 8.08 -20.24
N VAL A 93 19.34 6.83 -20.60
CA VAL A 93 18.36 5.74 -20.62
C VAL A 93 17.87 5.44 -19.20
N ASN A 94 18.79 5.35 -18.23
CA ASN A 94 18.43 5.11 -16.83
C ASN A 94 17.54 6.22 -16.25
N ASP A 95 17.71 7.48 -16.66
CA ASP A 95 16.85 8.59 -16.25
C ASP A 95 15.40 8.43 -16.76
N ILE A 96 15.21 7.78 -17.91
CA ILE A 96 13.89 7.51 -18.47
C ILE A 96 13.24 6.29 -17.79
N VAL A 97 14.00 5.21 -17.59
CA VAL A 97 13.45 3.90 -17.17
C VAL A 97 13.60 3.62 -15.67
N SER A 98 14.36 4.45 -14.97
CA SER A 98 14.61 4.40 -13.52
C SER A 98 15.06 3.00 -13.02
N GLY A 99 15.87 2.30 -13.81
CA GLY A 99 16.37 0.96 -13.49
C GLY A 99 15.32 -0.15 -13.47
N THR A 100 14.12 0.07 -14.02
CA THR A 100 13.02 -0.91 -14.02
C THR A 100 13.23 -1.96 -15.13
N PRO A 101 13.49 -3.25 -14.81
CA PRO A 101 13.83 -4.25 -15.82
C PRO A 101 12.71 -4.56 -16.81
N ALA A 102 11.45 -4.45 -16.36
CA ALA A 102 10.27 -4.74 -17.18
C ALA A 102 10.23 -3.87 -18.45
N TYR A 103 10.74 -2.64 -18.38
CA TYR A 103 10.65 -1.70 -19.50
C TYR A 103 11.48 -2.12 -20.72
N ARG A 104 12.60 -2.85 -20.56
CA ARG A 104 13.40 -3.30 -21.70
C ARG A 104 12.62 -4.27 -22.59
N ARG A 105 12.13 -5.36 -21.98
CA ARG A 105 11.48 -6.45 -22.72
C ARG A 105 10.02 -6.17 -23.03
N GLU A 106 9.25 -5.75 -22.03
CA GLU A 106 7.79 -5.67 -22.16
C GLU A 106 7.34 -4.37 -22.85
N PHE A 107 8.07 -3.27 -22.64
CA PHE A 107 7.64 -1.95 -23.11
C PHE A 107 8.43 -1.50 -24.34
N ALA A 108 9.76 -1.59 -24.29
CA ALA A 108 10.66 -1.23 -25.39
C ALA A 108 10.89 -2.38 -26.39
N ARG A 109 10.42 -3.60 -26.10
CA ARG A 109 10.53 -4.79 -26.99
C ARG A 109 11.98 -5.08 -27.41
N ASP A 110 12.89 -4.96 -26.45
CA ASP A 110 14.33 -5.09 -26.64
C ASP A 110 14.97 -4.06 -27.59
N ASP A 111 14.24 -3.01 -28.00
CA ASP A 111 14.83 -1.86 -28.70
C ASP A 111 15.64 -1.01 -27.72
N THR A 112 16.94 -0.93 -27.97
CA THR A 112 17.90 -0.15 -27.20
C THR A 112 18.64 0.81 -28.13
N PRO A 113 19.03 2.01 -27.67
CA PRO A 113 19.78 2.93 -28.51
C PRO A 113 21.10 2.29 -28.96
N SER A 114 21.40 2.39 -30.26
CA SER A 114 22.62 1.80 -30.83
C SER A 114 23.90 2.57 -30.46
N GLY A 115 23.75 3.79 -29.93
CA GLY A 115 24.83 4.65 -29.50
C GLY A 115 24.33 6.06 -29.13
N PRO A 116 25.24 6.98 -28.81
CA PRO A 116 24.89 8.35 -28.38
C PRO A 116 24.07 9.12 -29.43
N ASP A 117 24.40 8.96 -30.71
CA ASP A 117 23.74 9.66 -31.82
C ASP A 117 22.33 9.10 -32.13
N ASP A 118 22.05 7.85 -31.71
CA ASP A 118 20.73 7.21 -31.89
C ASP A 118 19.77 7.48 -30.72
N PHE A 119 20.27 8.02 -29.61
CA PHE A 119 19.47 8.20 -28.39
C PHE A 119 18.19 9.01 -28.65
N ASP A 120 18.30 10.16 -29.32
CA ASP A 120 17.14 11.03 -29.57
C ASP A 120 16.12 10.35 -30.49
N ALA A 121 16.59 9.64 -31.52
CA ALA A 121 15.73 8.86 -32.41
C ALA A 121 15.04 7.70 -31.67
N TRP A 122 15.75 7.07 -30.72
CA TRP A 122 15.21 6.01 -29.86
C TRP A 122 14.11 6.55 -28.95
N VAL A 123 14.33 7.70 -28.32
CA VAL A 123 13.30 8.36 -27.50
C VAL A 123 12.03 8.61 -28.31
N ILE A 124 12.15 9.11 -29.55
CA ILE A 124 10.97 9.38 -30.39
C ILE A 124 10.24 8.10 -30.77
N ARG A 125 10.96 7.07 -31.26
CA ARG A 125 10.34 5.85 -31.78
C ARG A 125 9.82 4.90 -30.68
N THR A 126 10.39 4.96 -29.49
CA THR A 126 10.14 3.98 -28.41
C THR A 126 9.48 4.60 -27.18
N VAL A 127 9.93 5.75 -26.71
CA VAL A 127 9.38 6.38 -25.50
C VAL A 127 8.16 7.25 -25.83
N LEU A 128 8.28 8.09 -26.86
CA LEU A 128 7.24 9.07 -27.23
C LEU A 128 6.23 8.52 -28.26
N SER A 129 6.43 7.30 -28.73
CA SER A 129 5.51 6.65 -29.65
C SER A 129 4.19 6.32 -28.97
N ARG A 130 3.06 6.80 -29.52
CA ARG A 130 1.72 6.61 -28.95
C ARG A 130 1.29 5.14 -28.86
N SER A 131 1.89 4.28 -29.67
CA SER A 131 1.66 2.83 -29.65
C SER A 131 2.54 2.11 -28.61
N SER A 132 3.53 2.79 -28.04
CA SER A 132 4.39 2.23 -27.01
C SER A 132 3.71 2.21 -25.65
N PRO A 133 3.84 1.12 -24.87
CA PRO A 133 3.44 1.09 -23.47
C PRO A 133 4.11 2.18 -22.63
N LEU A 134 5.38 2.55 -22.92
CA LEU A 134 6.10 3.59 -22.17
C LEU A 134 5.38 4.94 -22.22
N PHE A 135 4.82 5.28 -23.39
CA PHE A 135 4.08 6.53 -23.56
C PHE A 135 2.85 6.62 -22.65
N ARG A 136 2.23 5.48 -22.34
CA ARG A 136 1.05 5.42 -21.47
C ARG A 136 1.40 5.23 -20.00
N GLU A 137 2.62 4.80 -19.70
CA GLU A 137 3.00 4.41 -18.34
C GLU A 137 2.86 5.54 -17.34
N ALA A 138 3.32 6.75 -17.68
CA ALA A 138 3.15 7.92 -16.81
C ALA A 138 1.68 8.18 -16.42
N ARG A 139 0.73 7.91 -17.32
CA ARG A 139 -0.70 8.05 -17.03
C ARG A 139 -1.24 6.91 -16.17
N HIS A 140 -0.76 5.68 -16.37
CA HIS A 140 -1.15 4.55 -15.54
C HIS A 140 -0.63 4.72 -14.11
N LEU A 141 0.63 5.12 -13.93
CA LEU A 141 1.21 5.38 -12.61
C LEU A 141 0.45 6.47 -11.85
N LEU A 142 0.03 7.54 -12.52
CA LEU A 142 -0.81 8.58 -11.91
C LEU A 142 -2.24 8.10 -11.59
N ALA A 143 -2.79 7.19 -12.38
CA ALA A 143 -4.12 6.63 -12.11
C ALA A 143 -4.11 5.58 -10.99
N ASP A 144 -3.00 4.85 -10.85
CA ASP A 144 -2.77 3.85 -9.81
C ASP A 144 -2.33 4.47 -8.49
N GLU A 145 -1.95 5.75 -8.48
CA GLU A 145 -1.74 6.48 -7.24
C GLU A 145 -3.06 6.47 -6.45
N PRO A 146 -3.09 5.85 -5.25
CA PRO A 146 -4.29 5.87 -4.45
C PRO A 146 -4.56 7.33 -4.12
N THR A 147 -5.64 7.90 -4.69
CA THR A 147 -6.15 9.19 -4.23
C THR A 147 -6.23 9.08 -2.72
N CYS A 148 -5.37 9.79 -2.00
CA CYS A 148 -5.40 9.84 -0.55
C CYS A 148 -6.64 10.63 -0.15
N THR A 149 -7.82 10.05 -0.36
CA THR A 149 -9.06 10.48 0.25
C THR A 149 -9.13 9.77 1.58
N THR A 150 -8.28 10.21 2.52
CA THR A 150 -8.73 10.22 3.91
C THR A 150 -9.65 11.43 4.03
N ARG A 151 -10.88 11.29 3.52
CA ARG A 151 -11.97 12.14 3.99
C ARG A 151 -12.50 11.46 5.23
N PRO A 152 -12.19 11.92 6.47
CA PRO A 152 -13.08 11.59 7.56
C PRO A 152 -14.46 12.09 7.12
N SER A 153 -15.42 11.19 6.97
CA SER A 153 -16.82 11.56 6.80
C SER A 153 -17.31 12.15 8.12
N THR A 154 -16.82 13.32 8.48
CA THR A 154 -17.49 14.20 9.43
C THR A 154 -18.44 15.02 8.58
N THR A 155 -19.63 14.47 8.31
CA THR A 155 -20.76 15.30 7.96
C THR A 155 -21.19 16.00 9.25
N PRO A 156 -21.05 17.33 9.40
CA PRO A 156 -21.77 18.02 10.47
C PRO A 156 -23.22 18.09 10.00
N SER A 157 -24.04 17.15 10.44
CA SER A 157 -25.50 17.30 10.33
C SER A 157 -25.91 18.37 11.34
N SER A 158 -25.86 19.63 10.91
CA SER A 158 -26.57 20.74 11.54
C SER A 158 -28.08 20.47 11.44
N ARG A 159 -28.62 19.79 12.44
CA ARG A 159 -30.04 19.81 12.74
C ARG A 159 -30.25 20.31 14.17
N ALA A 160 -29.81 21.54 14.40
CA ALA A 160 -30.27 22.32 15.53
C ALA A 160 -31.72 22.74 15.24
N SER A 161 -32.67 22.10 15.91
CA SER A 161 -34.02 22.63 16.03
C SER A 161 -33.97 23.79 17.04
N PRO A 162 -34.60 24.94 16.78
CA PRO A 162 -34.59 26.05 17.73
C PRO A 162 -35.48 25.71 18.95
N PRO A 163 -35.04 26.00 20.19
CA PRO A 163 -35.96 25.96 21.32
C PRO A 163 -36.90 27.17 21.26
N ALA A 164 -38.19 26.91 21.45
CA ALA A 164 -39.23 27.92 21.55
C ALA A 164 -39.02 28.77 22.81
N THR A 165 -38.81 30.07 22.63
CA THR A 165 -38.87 31.05 23.72
C THR A 165 -40.33 31.47 23.88
N THR A 166 -40.98 31.04 24.97
CA THR A 166 -42.17 31.70 25.48
C THR A 166 -41.88 32.21 26.89
N THR A 167 -41.81 33.53 26.95
CA THR A 167 -41.91 34.47 28.07
C THR A 167 -42.82 33.98 29.20
N GLY A 168 -42.40 34.11 30.47
CA GLY A 168 -43.33 34.05 31.61
C GLY A 168 -42.74 33.85 33.01
N ALA A 169 -42.39 34.98 33.65
CA ALA A 169 -42.56 35.28 35.08
C ALA A 169 -42.05 34.33 36.21
N ALA A 170 -41.00 34.80 36.89
CA ALA A 170 -40.85 34.99 38.35
C ALA A 170 -41.50 34.01 39.35
N SER A 171 -40.65 33.35 40.17
CA SER A 171 -40.56 33.50 41.65
C SER A 171 -39.45 32.62 42.26
N PRO A 172 -38.75 33.03 43.34
CA PRO A 172 -37.63 32.28 43.91
C PRO A 172 -38.10 31.12 44.83
N PRO A 173 -37.32 30.02 44.95
CA PRO A 173 -37.69 28.89 45.79
C PRO A 173 -37.26 29.06 47.26
N THR A 174 -38.23 28.83 48.14
CA THR A 174 -38.11 28.53 49.57
C THR A 174 -37.31 27.25 49.81
N TRP A 175 -36.13 27.36 50.43
CA TRP A 175 -35.50 26.25 51.14
C TRP A 175 -35.37 26.64 52.63
N ALA A 176 -36.36 26.27 53.42
CA ALA A 176 -36.24 26.21 54.86
C ALA A 176 -37.17 25.10 55.36
N ALA A 177 -36.64 24.29 56.27
CA ALA A 177 -37.32 23.33 57.11
C ALA A 177 -37.72 21.98 56.47
N ASN A 178 -36.81 21.01 56.65
CA ASN A 178 -37.16 19.62 56.89
C ASN A 178 -37.65 19.51 58.36
N PRO A 179 -38.86 19.05 58.66
CA PRO A 179 -39.35 19.03 60.04
C PRO A 179 -39.18 17.68 60.76
N ALA A 180 -38.88 17.81 62.05
CA ALA A 180 -39.18 16.90 63.16
C ALA A 180 -38.30 15.61 63.24
N THR A 181 -37.79 15.14 64.39
CA THR A 181 -38.06 15.46 65.80
C THR A 181 -36.94 14.89 66.69
N SER A 182 -36.90 15.43 67.91
CA SER A 182 -35.97 15.26 69.01
C SER A 182 -35.91 13.91 69.75
N ARG A 183 -34.72 13.65 70.32
CA ARG A 183 -34.41 13.10 71.68
C ARG A 183 -34.69 11.62 72.00
N ILE A 184 -33.61 10.88 72.29
CA ILE A 184 -33.49 10.03 73.50
C ILE A 184 -32.04 10.16 74.04
N ARG A 185 -31.96 10.61 75.31
CA ARG A 185 -30.87 10.66 76.32
C ARG A 185 -29.45 11.09 75.93
#